data_AF-A0A388LEZ7-F1
#
_entry.id   AF-A0A388LEZ7-F1
#
_cell.length_a   1.000
_cell.length_b   1.000
_cell.length_c   1.000
_cell.angle_alpha   90.00
_cell.angle_beta   90.00
_cell.angle_gamma   90.00
#
_symmetry.space_group_name_H-M   'P 1'
#
loop_
_entity.id
_entity.type
_entity.pdbx_description
1 polymer ?
#
loop_
_entity_poly.entity_id
_entity_poly.type
_entity_poly.pdbx_seq_one_letter_code
_entity_poly.pdbx_strand_id
1 'polypeptide(L)'
;MAGGAQRCGEGGEGGNVLTDWTGGQAATATLILAWALTVGAMGAALALLSYYWCYPRKLLLLSLLFSPRSKKRNRVIGIIPARYMSTRFEGKPLAMILGKPMIQRTYEQAKRAKCLDDLVVATDDSRIALCCKAFGADVVLTSSNCANGTERCNEALKKLHKRYDIVVNIQGDEPLMEPEIIDGVVKALQNAPDAIYSTAVSPLQPKDAHDRNRVKCIVDRNGYAIYFSRALIPHSKTGTASCTFPYLLHLGLQCYDADFLDVYCQLKPTPLQMEEDLEQLKVVENGYKIKVITVHHDAHGVDSPGDVASIEEIMHRKGIS
;
A
#
# COMPACT_ATOMS: atom_id res chain seq x y z
N MET A 1 -11.93 -40.23 -69.35
CA MET A 1 -13.17 -41.03 -69.38
C MET A 1 -13.89 -40.73 -68.08
N ALA A 2 -14.76 -39.72 -68.11
CA ALA A 2 -16.22 -39.86 -68.27
C ALA A 2 -16.87 -40.22 -66.93
N GLY A 3 -17.76 -39.44 -66.33
CA GLY A 3 -18.36 -38.18 -66.76
C GLY A 3 -19.59 -37.85 -65.89
N GLY A 4 -19.95 -36.56 -65.85
CA GLY A 4 -21.30 -36.01 -65.59
C GLY A 4 -21.67 -35.80 -64.11
N ALA A 5 -21.91 -34.61 -63.55
CA ALA A 5 -22.62 -33.39 -63.98
C ALA A 5 -24.17 -33.47 -63.91
N GLN A 6 -24.74 -32.58 -63.06
CA GLN A 6 -26.07 -31.95 -63.15
C GLN A 6 -27.30 -32.85 -62.90
N ARG A 7 -28.44 -32.40 -62.33
CA ARG A 7 -29.05 -31.05 -62.22
C ARG A 7 -30.22 -31.09 -61.21
N CYS A 8 -30.66 -29.89 -60.82
CA CYS A 8 -31.91 -29.55 -60.11
C CYS A 8 -33.21 -29.92 -60.85
N GLY A 9 -34.31 -30.01 -60.08
CA GLY A 9 -35.72 -29.90 -60.49
C GLY A 9 -36.60 -30.22 -59.26
N GLU A 10 -37.24 -29.24 -58.61
CA GLU A 10 -38.56 -28.65 -58.88
C GLU A 10 -39.78 -29.55 -58.56
N GLY A 11 -40.64 -29.05 -57.65
CA GLY A 11 -42.09 -28.97 -57.88
C GLY A 11 -43.02 -30.05 -57.29
N GLY A 12 -44.09 -29.60 -56.61
CA GLY A 12 -45.35 -30.32 -56.36
C GLY A 12 -45.64 -30.60 -54.89
N GLU A 13 -46.28 -29.68 -54.14
CA GLU A 13 -47.74 -29.52 -53.99
C GLU A 13 -48.52 -30.81 -53.67
N GLY A 14 -49.21 -30.81 -52.51
CA GLY A 14 -50.34 -31.70 -52.28
C GLY A 14 -50.62 -32.00 -50.80
N GLY A 15 -51.75 -31.50 -50.29
CA GLY A 15 -52.54 -32.24 -49.30
C GLY A 15 -52.60 -31.67 -47.89
N ASN A 16 -53.48 -30.69 -47.72
CA ASN A 16 -54.04 -30.29 -46.43
C ASN A 16 -54.87 -31.46 -45.86
N VAL A 17 -54.53 -31.97 -44.67
CA VAL A 17 -55.44 -32.80 -43.86
C VAL A 17 -55.36 -32.30 -42.42
N LEU A 18 -56.37 -31.51 -42.04
CA LEU A 18 -56.72 -31.25 -40.66
C LEU A 18 -57.14 -32.58 -40.01
N THR A 19 -56.49 -32.94 -38.90
CA THR A 19 -57.11 -33.82 -37.89
C THR A 19 -56.89 -33.22 -36.51
N ASP A 20 -58.02 -32.95 -35.88
CA ASP A 20 -58.31 -32.46 -34.55
C ASP A 20 -57.36 -32.90 -33.43
N TRP A 21 -56.81 -31.91 -32.71
CA TRP A 21 -56.28 -32.09 -31.36
C TRP A 21 -57.37 -31.75 -30.36
N THR A 22 -57.96 -32.79 -29.76
CA THR A 22 -58.94 -32.67 -28.68
C THR A 22 -58.32 -31.97 -27.45
N GLY A 23 -59.04 -31.01 -26.87
CA GLY A 23 -58.59 -30.08 -25.83
C GLY A 23 -58.05 -30.64 -24.49
N GLY A 24 -57.85 -31.95 -24.37
CA GLY A 24 -57.25 -32.58 -23.17
C GLY A 24 -55.72 -32.63 -23.16
N GLN A 25 -55.05 -32.61 -24.33
CA GLN A 25 -53.58 -32.75 -24.42
C GLN A 25 -52.81 -31.43 -24.31
N ALA A 26 -53.46 -30.28 -24.58
CA ALA A 26 -52.86 -28.97 -24.37
C ALA A 26 -52.79 -28.58 -22.88
N ALA A 27 -53.75 -29.04 -22.07
CA ALA A 27 -53.80 -28.76 -20.64
C ALA A 27 -52.68 -29.47 -19.86
N THR A 28 -52.36 -30.72 -20.24
CA THR A 28 -51.28 -31.51 -19.61
C THR A 28 -49.89 -30.99 -19.98
N ALA A 29 -49.66 -30.56 -21.23
CA ALA A 29 -48.40 -29.93 -21.63
C ALA A 29 -48.17 -28.58 -20.90
N THR A 30 -49.22 -27.79 -20.71
CA THR A 30 -49.15 -26.50 -19.98
C THR A 30 -48.86 -26.71 -18.50
N LEU A 31 -49.44 -27.73 -17.87
CA LEU A 31 -49.17 -28.10 -16.48
C LEU A 31 -47.75 -28.64 -16.27
N ILE A 32 -47.21 -29.42 -17.21
CA ILE A 32 -45.84 -29.94 -17.15
C ILE A 32 -44.81 -28.80 -17.33
N LEU A 33 -45.06 -27.86 -18.25
CA LEU A 33 -44.23 -26.66 -18.41
C LEU A 33 -44.29 -25.74 -17.18
N ALA A 34 -45.47 -25.54 -16.59
CA ALA A 34 -45.62 -24.77 -15.36
C ALA A 34 -44.90 -25.44 -14.18
N TRP A 35 -44.99 -26.77 -14.05
CA TRP A 35 -44.29 -27.50 -13.00
C TRP A 35 -42.77 -27.45 -13.18
N ALA A 36 -42.26 -27.66 -14.40
CA ALA A 36 -40.83 -27.54 -14.72
C ALA A 36 -40.27 -26.12 -14.46
N LEU A 37 -41.04 -25.08 -14.76
CA LEU A 37 -40.67 -23.69 -14.45
C LEU A 37 -40.66 -23.42 -12.94
N THR A 38 -41.61 -23.96 -12.17
CA THR A 38 -41.63 -23.80 -10.70
C THR A 38 -40.50 -24.55 -10.00
N VAL A 39 -40.15 -25.77 -10.44
CA VAL A 39 -39.04 -26.55 -9.88
C VAL A 39 -37.69 -25.95 -10.28
N GLY A 40 -37.56 -25.45 -11.52
CA GLY A 40 -36.36 -24.73 -11.97
C GLY A 40 -36.14 -23.40 -11.23
N ALA A 41 -37.21 -22.66 -10.95
CA ALA A 41 -37.15 -21.43 -10.16
C ALA A 41 -36.79 -21.68 -8.68
N MET A 42 -37.29 -22.76 -8.07
CA MET A 42 -36.89 -23.18 -6.73
C MET A 42 -35.44 -23.65 -6.66
N GLY A 43 -34.96 -24.38 -7.67
CA GLY A 43 -33.56 -24.79 -7.79
C GLY A 43 -32.59 -23.61 -7.93
N ALA A 44 -32.96 -22.61 -8.74
CA ALA A 44 -32.20 -21.37 -8.89
C ALA A 44 -32.24 -20.51 -7.60
N ALA A 45 -33.38 -20.45 -6.91
CA ALA A 45 -33.50 -19.73 -5.63
C ALA A 45 -32.67 -20.38 -4.52
N LEU A 46 -32.60 -21.72 -4.46
CA LEU A 46 -31.78 -22.45 -3.50
C LEU A 46 -30.27 -22.34 -3.81
N ALA A 47 -29.90 -22.32 -5.09
CA ALA A 47 -28.51 -22.07 -5.52
C ALA A 47 -28.07 -20.61 -5.25
N LEU A 48 -28.99 -19.65 -5.39
CA LEU A 48 -28.74 -18.26 -5.01
C LEU A 48 -28.67 -18.12 -3.48
N LEU A 49 -29.53 -18.79 -2.72
CA LEU A 49 -29.47 -18.79 -1.25
C LEU A 49 -28.20 -19.46 -0.72
N SER A 50 -27.69 -20.53 -1.33
CA SER A 50 -26.40 -21.12 -0.96
C SER A 50 -25.22 -20.24 -1.34
N TYR A 51 -25.28 -19.54 -2.49
CA TYR A 51 -24.30 -18.53 -2.88
C TYR A 51 -24.29 -17.33 -1.92
N TYR A 52 -25.46 -16.90 -1.43
CA TYR A 52 -25.59 -15.80 -0.46
C TYR A 52 -25.30 -16.21 1.00
N TRP A 53 -25.42 -17.50 1.34
CA TRP A 53 -25.07 -18.02 2.67
C TRP A 53 -23.56 -18.30 2.80
N CYS A 54 -22.88 -18.63 1.69
CA CYS A 54 -21.45 -18.90 1.67
C CYS A 54 -20.58 -17.64 1.52
N TYR A 55 -21.15 -16.49 1.13
CA TYR A 55 -20.45 -15.21 1.08
C TYR A 55 -21.06 -14.24 2.10
N PRO A 56 -20.40 -13.96 3.25
CA PRO A 56 -20.91 -13.00 4.20
C PRO A 56 -20.86 -11.59 3.58
N ARG A 57 -21.99 -11.15 3.01
CA ARG A 57 -22.27 -9.81 2.50
C ARG A 57 -22.30 -8.74 3.61
N LYS A 58 -21.64 -8.97 4.75
CA LYS A 58 -21.41 -7.98 5.81
C LYS A 58 -20.23 -7.05 5.51
N LEU A 59 -19.37 -7.36 4.54
CA LEU A 59 -18.30 -6.43 4.15
C LEU A 59 -18.74 -5.40 3.09
N LEU A 60 -19.72 -5.70 2.25
CA LEU A 60 -20.08 -4.80 1.13
C LEU A 60 -21.09 -3.71 1.49
N LEU A 61 -21.84 -3.86 2.59
CA LEU A 61 -22.76 -2.80 3.04
C LEU A 61 -22.08 -1.73 3.90
N LEU A 62 -20.93 -2.04 4.51
CA LEU A 62 -20.13 -1.03 5.21
C LEU A 62 -19.35 -0.11 4.25
N SER A 63 -18.99 -0.59 3.06
CA SER A 63 -18.29 0.25 2.06
C SER A 63 -19.18 1.34 1.47
N LEU A 64 -20.51 1.22 1.57
CA LEU A 64 -21.48 2.23 1.14
C LEU A 64 -21.87 3.24 2.23
N LEU A 65 -21.56 2.96 3.49
CA LEU A 65 -21.77 3.91 4.61
C LEU A 65 -20.62 4.91 4.78
N PHE A 66 -19.49 4.68 4.11
CA PHE A 66 -18.42 5.66 3.95
C PHE A 66 -18.47 6.25 2.53
N SER A 67 -19.53 7.00 2.23
CA SER A 67 -19.36 8.10 1.28
C SER A 67 -18.36 9.07 1.92
N PRO A 68 -17.14 9.25 1.39
CA PRO A 68 -16.20 10.16 2.02
C PRO A 68 -16.74 11.57 1.76
N ARG A 69 -17.45 12.13 2.73
CA ARG A 69 -17.28 13.55 2.99
C ARG A 69 -15.78 13.70 3.17
N SER A 70 -15.11 14.32 2.20
CA SER A 70 -13.68 14.61 2.22
C SER A 70 -13.36 15.21 3.59
N LYS A 71 -12.87 14.38 4.51
CA LYS A 71 -12.38 14.83 5.80
C LYS A 71 -11.14 15.64 5.47
N LYS A 72 -11.19 16.94 5.74
CA LYS A 72 -10.00 17.79 5.53
C LYS A 72 -8.90 17.30 6.46
N ARG A 73 -7.79 16.88 5.87
CA ARG A 73 -6.61 16.38 6.58
C ARG A 73 -5.68 17.54 6.89
N ASN A 74 -6.00 18.32 7.93
CA ASN A 74 -5.32 19.59 8.16
C ASN A 74 -4.18 19.48 9.14
N ARG A 75 -4.34 18.68 10.20
CA ARG A 75 -3.35 18.61 11.27
C ARG A 75 -2.44 17.40 11.12
N VAL A 76 -1.14 17.64 11.14
CA VAL A 76 -0.10 16.69 10.74
C VAL A 76 0.94 16.57 11.83
N ILE A 77 1.30 15.33 12.17
CA ILE A 77 2.40 15.05 13.09
C ILE A 77 3.46 14.21 12.40
N GLY A 78 4.72 14.60 12.58
CA GLY A 78 5.86 13.73 12.30
C GLY A 78 6.19 12.89 13.53
N ILE A 79 6.39 11.59 13.35
CA ILE A 79 6.85 10.68 14.39
C ILE A 79 8.09 9.97 13.89
N ILE A 80 9.18 10.07 14.63
CA ILE A 80 10.44 9.37 14.36
C ILE A 80 10.52 8.16 15.29
N PRO A 81 10.16 6.94 14.86
CA PRO A 81 10.33 5.76 15.68
C PRO A 81 11.81 5.41 15.81
N ALA A 82 12.26 5.14 17.04
CA ALA A 82 13.63 4.74 17.33
C ALA A 82 13.64 3.61 18.36
N ARG A 83 14.37 2.53 18.04
CA ARG A 83 14.62 1.41 18.96
C ARG A 83 16.11 1.24 19.16
N TYR A 84 16.52 0.87 20.36
CA TYR A 84 17.94 0.61 20.63
C TYR A 84 18.37 -0.75 20.08
N MET A 85 17.53 -1.77 20.28
CA MET A 85 17.81 -3.13 19.85
C MET A 85 17.58 -3.28 18.34
N SER A 86 18.67 -3.53 17.63
CA SER A 86 18.68 -3.91 16.22
C SER A 86 19.73 -4.99 16.04
N THR A 87 19.36 -6.11 15.39
CA THR A 87 20.25 -7.27 15.20
C THR A 87 21.45 -6.97 14.30
N ARG A 88 21.30 -6.01 13.38
CA ARG A 88 22.34 -5.63 12.40
C ARG A 88 23.20 -4.44 12.84
N PHE A 89 22.66 -3.58 13.71
CA PHE A 89 23.34 -2.37 14.15
C PHE A 89 22.75 -1.90 15.50
N GLU A 90 23.26 -2.46 16.60
CA GLU A 90 22.83 -2.09 17.95
C GLU A 90 23.15 -0.62 18.25
N GLY A 91 22.23 0.09 18.89
CA GLY A 91 22.41 1.50 19.22
C GLY A 91 22.45 2.42 17.99
N LYS A 92 22.05 1.93 16.81
CA LYS A 92 22.03 2.66 15.52
C LYS A 92 21.54 4.12 15.64
N PRO A 93 20.40 4.45 16.27
CA PRO A 93 19.96 5.85 16.40
C PRO A 93 20.97 6.79 17.09
N LEU A 94 21.84 6.25 17.95
CA LEU A 94 22.87 6.97 18.69
C LEU A 94 24.23 6.95 18.00
N ALA A 95 24.37 6.28 16.86
CA ALA A 95 25.59 6.29 16.07
C ALA A 95 25.94 7.73 15.67
N MET A 96 27.21 8.09 15.79
CA MET A 96 27.68 9.45 15.51
C MET A 96 27.91 9.63 14.02
N ILE A 97 27.41 10.74 13.48
CA ILE A 97 27.62 11.19 12.09
C ILE A 97 28.06 12.64 12.15
N LEU A 98 29.33 12.88 11.81
CA LEU A 98 29.99 14.19 11.92
C LEU A 98 29.74 14.85 13.29
N GLY A 99 29.92 14.11 14.38
CA GLY A 99 29.81 14.66 15.74
C GLY A 99 28.39 14.89 16.26
N LYS A 100 27.33 14.49 15.55
CA LYS A 100 25.96 14.42 16.09
C LYS A 100 25.40 12.99 16.03
N PRO A 101 24.55 12.57 16.98
CA PRO A 101 23.80 11.33 16.88
C PRO A 101 22.94 11.30 15.60
N MET A 102 22.85 10.14 14.95
CA MET A 102 22.08 9.98 13.72
C MET A 102 20.62 10.43 13.89
N ILE A 103 19.98 10.07 15.01
CA ILE A 103 18.61 10.48 15.31
C ILE A 103 18.46 12.01 15.39
N GLN A 104 19.49 12.72 15.84
CA GLN A 104 19.50 14.19 15.88
C GLN A 104 19.53 14.75 14.45
N ARG A 105 20.35 14.18 13.56
CA ARG A 105 20.41 14.59 12.15
C ARG A 105 19.05 14.44 11.48
N THR A 106 18.40 13.29 11.64
CA THR A 106 17.06 13.02 11.11
C THR A 106 16.03 14.00 11.69
N TYR A 107 16.06 14.24 13.01
CA TYR A 107 15.15 15.18 13.67
C TYR A 107 15.31 16.61 13.17
N GLU A 108 16.55 17.09 13.04
CA GLU A 108 16.86 18.43 12.52
C GLU A 108 16.35 18.62 11.08
N GLN A 109 16.45 17.59 10.23
CA GLN A 109 15.87 17.65 8.89
C GLN A 109 14.33 17.65 8.93
N ALA A 110 13.73 16.70 9.65
CA ALA A 110 12.27 16.61 9.77
C ALA A 110 11.66 17.91 10.30
N LYS A 111 12.31 18.57 11.27
CA LYS A 111 11.84 19.84 11.85
C LYS A 111 11.79 21.00 10.86
N ARG A 112 12.50 20.92 9.73
CA ARG A 112 12.48 21.93 8.67
C ARG A 112 11.29 21.76 7.70
N ALA A 113 10.55 20.65 7.79
CA ALA A 113 9.36 20.44 6.97
C ALA A 113 8.26 21.44 7.36
N LYS A 114 7.57 22.00 6.36
CA LYS A 114 6.60 23.09 6.57
C LYS A 114 5.21 22.58 6.91
N CYS A 115 4.91 21.32 6.57
CA CYS A 115 3.58 20.75 6.74
C CYS A 115 3.38 20.08 8.10
N LEU A 116 4.42 19.94 8.93
CA LEU A 116 4.31 19.31 10.26
C LEU A 116 3.91 20.35 11.31
N ASP A 117 2.80 20.10 12.02
CA ASP A 117 2.37 20.94 13.16
C ASP A 117 3.10 20.55 14.45
N ASP A 118 3.40 19.27 14.61
CA ASP A 118 4.13 18.72 15.74
C ASP A 118 5.14 17.66 15.22
N LEU A 119 6.25 17.46 15.92
CA LEU A 119 7.27 16.45 15.59
C LEU A 119 7.77 15.82 16.89
N VAL A 120 7.74 14.50 16.98
CA VAL A 120 8.18 13.76 18.18
C VAL A 120 9.06 12.57 17.83
N VAL A 121 9.95 12.19 18.76
CA VAL A 121 10.65 10.91 18.73
C VAL A 121 9.88 9.91 19.58
N ALA A 122 9.56 8.74 19.02
CA ALA A 122 8.89 7.65 19.74
C ALA A 122 9.89 6.53 20.00
N THR A 123 10.18 6.23 21.27
CA THR A 123 11.19 5.22 21.63
C THR A 123 10.80 4.42 22.88
N ASP A 124 11.30 3.20 23.00
CA ASP A 124 11.21 2.36 24.20
C ASP A 124 12.43 2.48 25.11
N ASP A 125 13.48 3.16 24.67
CA ASP A 125 14.78 3.18 25.35
C ASP A 125 15.07 4.53 26.01
N SER A 126 15.43 4.49 27.30
CA SER A 126 15.73 5.69 28.08
C SER A 126 16.99 6.42 27.61
N ARG A 127 17.99 5.72 27.05
CA ARG A 127 19.22 6.34 26.52
C ARG A 127 18.91 7.17 25.27
N ILE A 128 18.08 6.64 24.38
CA ILE A 128 17.59 7.37 23.20
C ILE A 128 16.76 8.58 23.65
N ALA A 129 15.84 8.39 24.60
CA ALA A 129 15.02 9.48 25.11
C ALA A 129 15.85 10.61 25.75
N LEU A 130 16.86 10.28 26.55
CA LEU A 130 17.76 11.26 27.17
C LEU A 130 18.57 12.02 26.11
N CYS A 131 19.12 11.31 25.12
CA CYS A 131 19.83 11.92 24.00
C CYS A 131 18.94 12.90 23.24
N CYS A 132 17.71 12.50 22.92
CA CYS A 132 16.74 13.34 22.20
C CYS A 132 16.35 14.60 22.96
N LYS A 133 16.09 14.47 24.27
CA LYS A 133 15.79 15.62 25.13
C LYS A 133 16.96 16.59 25.23
N ALA A 134 18.21 16.10 25.20
CA ALA A 134 19.39 16.95 25.30
C ALA A 134 19.53 17.94 24.11
N PHE A 135 19.03 17.60 22.93
CA PHE A 135 18.96 18.51 21.78
C PHE A 135 17.59 19.17 21.57
N GLY A 136 16.69 19.07 22.56
CA GLY A 136 15.39 19.75 22.56
C GLY A 136 14.32 19.10 21.68
N ALA A 137 14.41 17.78 21.44
CA ALA A 137 13.31 17.04 20.82
C ALA A 137 12.24 16.65 21.84
N ASP A 138 10.98 16.71 21.39
CA ASP A 138 9.87 16.09 22.11
C ASP A 138 9.96 14.57 21.98
N VAL A 139 9.74 13.87 23.10
CA VAL A 139 9.90 12.41 23.17
C VAL A 139 8.68 11.76 23.80
N VAL A 140 8.18 10.72 23.15
CA VAL A 140 7.14 9.84 23.67
C VAL A 140 7.74 8.46 23.96
N LEU A 141 7.71 8.05 25.23
CA LEU A 141 8.08 6.68 25.60
C LEU A 141 6.97 5.72 25.16
N THR A 142 7.34 4.70 24.39
CA THR A 142 6.48 3.65 23.84
C THR A 142 6.87 2.28 24.42
N SER A 143 6.01 1.29 24.25
CA SER A 143 6.27 -0.08 24.69
C SER A 143 7.36 -0.72 23.83
N SER A 144 8.15 -1.60 24.45
CA SER A 144 9.05 -2.52 23.74
C SER A 144 8.30 -3.58 22.92
N ASN A 145 6.98 -3.72 23.11
CA ASN A 145 6.16 -4.73 22.42
C ASN A 145 5.67 -4.29 21.03
N CYS A 146 5.93 -3.04 20.61
CA CYS A 146 5.62 -2.61 19.25
C CYS A 146 6.44 -3.44 18.24
N ALA A 147 5.77 -4.19 17.37
CA ALA A 147 6.45 -5.10 16.44
C ALA A 147 7.24 -4.33 15.36
N ASN A 148 6.78 -3.13 15.01
CA ASN A 148 7.35 -2.31 13.95
C ASN A 148 7.21 -0.80 14.23
N GLY A 149 7.79 0.02 13.34
CA GLY A 149 7.73 1.48 13.42
C GLY A 149 6.30 2.02 13.31
N THR A 150 5.45 1.40 12.50
CA THR A 150 4.06 1.81 12.31
C THR A 150 3.22 1.65 13.59
N GLU A 151 3.33 0.51 14.27
CA GLU A 151 2.69 0.26 15.56
C GLU A 151 3.20 1.21 16.64
N ARG A 152 4.51 1.50 16.63
CA ARG A 152 5.11 2.48 17.55
C ARG A 152 4.56 3.88 17.34
N CYS A 153 4.36 4.29 16.08
CA CYS A 153 3.71 5.55 15.75
C CYS A 153 2.26 5.58 16.27
N ASN A 154 1.51 4.48 16.14
CA ASN A 154 0.15 4.40 16.68
C ASN A 154 0.12 4.51 18.22
N GLU A 155 1.02 3.83 18.91
CA GLU A 155 1.11 3.93 20.38
C GLU A 155 1.47 5.35 20.82
N ALA A 156 2.43 5.98 20.14
CA ALA A 156 2.82 7.36 20.44
C ALA A 156 1.66 8.33 20.22
N LEU A 157 0.89 8.17 19.13
CA LEU A 157 -0.29 8.98 18.84
C LEU A 157 -1.32 8.91 19.99
N LYS A 158 -1.59 7.71 20.52
CA LYS A 158 -2.51 7.50 21.64
C LYS A 158 -2.06 8.19 22.93
N LYS A 159 -0.74 8.21 23.18
CA LYS A 159 -0.15 8.83 24.38
C LYS A 159 -0.07 10.36 24.32
N LEU A 160 -0.12 10.95 23.13
CA LEU A 160 -0.05 12.41 22.97
C LEU A 160 -1.35 13.12 23.38
N HIS A 161 -2.47 12.39 23.49
CA HIS A 161 -3.79 12.95 23.83
C HIS A 161 -4.20 14.17 22.97
N LYS A 162 -3.66 14.25 21.76
CA LYS A 162 -3.92 15.29 20.75
C LYS A 162 -4.51 14.62 19.52
N ARG A 163 -5.44 15.31 18.85
CA ARG A 163 -6.02 14.83 17.58
C ARG A 163 -5.15 15.29 16.41
N TYR A 164 -4.82 14.37 15.51
CA TYR A 164 -4.18 14.62 14.23
C TYR A 164 -5.00 13.95 13.11
N ASP A 165 -4.85 14.43 11.89
CA ASP A 165 -5.47 13.83 10.70
C ASP A 165 -4.46 13.04 9.87
N ILE A 166 -3.18 13.42 9.91
CA ILE A 166 -2.09 12.75 9.22
C ILE A 166 -0.96 12.45 10.21
N VAL A 167 -0.38 11.25 10.08
CA VAL A 167 0.83 10.85 10.77
C VAL A 167 1.90 10.49 9.75
N VAL A 168 3.04 11.17 9.82
CA VAL A 168 4.22 10.84 9.01
C VAL A 168 5.19 10.04 9.88
N ASN A 169 5.31 8.75 9.59
CA ASN A 169 6.36 7.87 10.12
C ASN A 169 7.66 8.15 9.35
N ILE A 170 8.58 8.86 10.01
CA ILE A 170 9.86 9.30 9.47
C ILE A 170 10.95 8.38 10.02
N GLN A 171 11.62 7.62 9.17
CA GLN A 171 12.61 6.64 9.63
C GLN A 171 13.79 7.33 10.31
N GLY A 172 14.14 6.87 11.52
CA GLY A 172 15.21 7.47 12.34
C GLY A 172 16.63 7.32 11.75
N ASP A 173 16.78 6.52 10.70
CA ASP A 173 18.02 6.13 10.04
C ASP A 173 18.25 6.79 8.67
N GLU A 174 17.47 7.83 8.36
CA GLU A 174 17.60 8.65 7.15
C GLU A 174 18.08 10.07 7.50
N PRO A 175 19.37 10.25 7.89
CA PRO A 175 19.90 11.55 8.35
C PRO A 175 19.95 12.64 7.27
N LEU A 176 19.75 12.24 6.01
CA LEU A 176 19.76 13.11 4.83
C LEU A 176 18.37 13.31 4.19
N MET A 177 17.31 12.89 4.87
CA MET A 177 15.93 13.10 4.40
C MET A 177 15.70 14.58 4.07
N GLU A 178 15.22 14.86 2.86
CA GLU A 178 14.92 16.21 2.44
C GLU A 178 13.54 16.64 2.97
N PRO A 179 13.43 17.80 3.65
CA PRO A 179 12.16 18.28 4.22
C PRO A 179 11.02 18.38 3.19
N GLU A 180 11.37 18.69 1.94
CA GLU A 180 10.44 18.80 0.82
C GLU A 180 9.77 17.47 0.47
N ILE A 181 10.42 16.33 0.74
CA ILE A 181 9.84 14.99 0.53
C ILE A 181 8.74 14.74 1.56
N ILE A 182 8.98 15.11 2.82
CA ILE A 182 7.97 15.06 3.90
C ILE A 182 6.76 15.92 3.54
N ASP A 183 7.00 17.16 3.12
CA ASP A 183 5.93 18.05 2.67
C ASP A 183 5.18 17.49 1.46
N GLY A 184 5.89 16.84 0.54
CA GLY A 184 5.35 16.21 -0.66
C GLY A 184 4.37 15.09 -0.33
N VAL A 185 4.75 14.14 0.53
CA VAL A 185 3.87 13.02 0.89
C VAL A 185 2.64 13.50 1.67
N VAL A 186 2.80 14.48 2.55
CA VAL A 186 1.66 15.08 3.27
C VAL A 186 0.66 15.68 2.29
N LYS A 187 1.12 16.52 1.36
CA LYS A 187 0.26 17.13 0.33
C LYS A 187 -0.37 16.08 -0.59
N ALA A 188 0.35 15.03 -0.91
CA ALA A 188 -0.17 13.94 -1.74
C ALA A 188 -1.37 13.26 -1.05
N LEU A 189 -1.26 12.97 0.25
CA LEU A 189 -2.36 12.39 1.01
C LEU A 189 -3.52 13.39 1.19
N GLN A 190 -3.24 14.66 1.43
CA GLN A 190 -4.28 15.70 1.52
C GLN A 190 -5.12 15.81 0.23
N ASN A 191 -4.47 15.64 -0.93
CA ASN A 191 -5.10 15.74 -2.24
C ASN A 191 -5.67 14.41 -2.76
N ALA A 192 -5.50 13.30 -2.04
CA ALA A 192 -5.99 11.97 -2.41
C ALA A 192 -6.93 11.43 -1.31
N PRO A 193 -8.20 11.88 -1.25
CA PRO A 193 -9.14 11.50 -0.20
C PRO A 193 -9.50 10.01 -0.21
N ASP A 194 -9.27 9.30 -1.31
CA ASP A 194 -9.48 7.86 -1.45
C ASP A 194 -8.25 7.02 -1.06
N ALA A 195 -7.09 7.64 -0.84
CA ALA A 195 -5.90 7.00 -0.29
C ALA A 195 -5.91 7.09 1.25
N ILE A 196 -5.43 6.05 1.92
CA ILE A 196 -5.20 6.05 3.38
C ILE A 196 -3.72 6.18 3.74
N TYR A 197 -2.86 6.09 2.74
CA TYR A 197 -1.41 6.08 2.88
C TYR A 197 -0.81 6.79 1.66
N SER A 198 0.24 7.57 1.86
CA SER A 198 1.09 8.08 0.79
C SER A 198 2.57 7.91 1.09
N THR A 199 3.37 7.72 0.04
CA THR A 199 4.83 7.54 0.12
C THR A 199 5.53 8.18 -1.08
N ALA A 200 6.86 8.15 -1.07
CA ALA A 200 7.71 8.69 -2.11
C ALA A 200 8.55 7.61 -2.79
N VAL A 201 8.81 7.83 -4.06
CA VAL A 201 9.75 7.04 -4.86
C VAL A 201 10.74 7.96 -5.57
N SER A 202 11.94 7.44 -5.84
CA SER A 202 12.97 8.10 -6.62
C SER A 202 13.38 7.23 -7.82
N PRO A 203 13.88 7.79 -8.92
CA PRO A 203 14.48 6.99 -9.99
C PRO A 203 15.57 6.06 -9.45
N LEU A 204 15.43 4.77 -9.71
CA LEU A 204 16.41 3.76 -9.33
C LEU A 204 17.59 3.82 -10.30
N GLN A 205 18.80 3.86 -9.76
CA GLN A 205 20.02 3.80 -10.58
C GLN A 205 20.19 2.39 -11.17
N PRO A 206 20.62 2.26 -12.45
CA PRO A 206 20.75 0.94 -13.09
C PRO A 206 21.67 -0.04 -12.33
N LYS A 207 22.74 0.46 -11.71
CA LYS A 207 23.67 -0.34 -10.89
C LYS A 207 23.01 -1.02 -9.69
N ASP A 208 21.89 -0.45 -9.23
CA ASP A 208 21.18 -0.83 -8.02
C ASP A 208 19.96 -1.72 -8.33
N ALA A 209 19.70 -2.01 -9.60
CA ALA A 209 18.48 -2.71 -10.07
C ALA A 209 18.24 -4.06 -9.36
N HIS A 210 19.32 -4.83 -9.15
CA HIS A 210 19.26 -6.17 -8.58
C HIS A 210 19.52 -6.22 -7.06
N ASP A 211 19.75 -5.08 -6.42
CA ASP A 211 19.90 -5.02 -4.97
C ASP A 211 18.55 -5.27 -4.28
N ARG A 212 18.49 -6.31 -3.44
CA ARG A 212 17.29 -6.73 -2.70
C ARG A 212 16.98 -5.83 -1.50
N ASN A 213 17.95 -5.03 -1.05
CA ASN A 213 17.74 -4.01 -0.02
C ASN A 213 17.06 -2.76 -0.58
N ARG A 214 17.15 -2.56 -1.90
CA ARG A 214 16.49 -1.46 -2.62
C ARG A 214 15.13 -1.92 -3.12
N VAL A 215 14.09 -1.54 -2.40
CA VAL A 215 12.71 -1.94 -2.70
C VAL A 215 12.21 -1.20 -3.94
N LYS A 216 11.76 -1.94 -4.95
CA LYS A 216 11.15 -1.38 -6.15
C LYS A 216 9.66 -1.14 -5.91
N CYS A 217 9.12 -0.10 -6.54
CA CYS A 217 7.69 0.19 -6.55
C CYS A 217 7.21 0.32 -8.00
N ILE A 218 6.03 -0.22 -8.29
CA ILE A 218 5.33 0.06 -9.54
C ILE A 218 4.05 0.84 -9.23
N VAL A 219 3.75 1.81 -10.09
CA VAL A 219 2.60 2.72 -9.91
C VAL A 219 1.69 2.66 -11.13
N ASP A 220 0.40 2.92 -10.90
CA ASP A 220 -0.57 3.10 -11.97
C ASP A 220 -0.45 4.49 -12.62
N ARG A 221 -1.26 4.73 -13.66
CA ARG A 221 -1.29 6.01 -14.38
C ARG A 221 -1.77 7.20 -13.53
N ASN A 222 -2.41 6.93 -12.40
CA ASN A 222 -2.92 7.93 -11.47
C ASN A 222 -1.96 8.13 -10.28
N GLY A 223 -0.80 7.47 -10.26
CA GLY A 223 0.17 7.56 -9.18
C GLY A 223 -0.27 6.83 -7.91
N TYR A 224 -1.02 5.74 -8.01
CA TYR A 224 -1.23 4.81 -6.89
C TYR A 224 -0.31 3.62 -7.02
N ALA A 225 0.21 3.12 -5.90
CA ALA A 225 1.04 1.93 -5.89
C ALA A 225 0.24 0.72 -6.37
N ILE A 226 0.77 -0.02 -7.33
CA ILE A 226 0.27 -1.33 -7.75
C ILE A 226 0.93 -2.41 -6.88
N TYR A 227 2.26 -2.35 -6.71
CA TYR A 227 3.01 -3.36 -5.96
C TYR A 227 4.39 -2.84 -5.52
N PHE A 228 4.93 -3.47 -4.47
CA PHE A 228 6.29 -3.27 -3.98
C PHE A 228 7.02 -4.61 -3.95
N SER A 229 8.29 -4.63 -4.33
CA SER A 229 9.07 -5.87 -4.33
C SER A 229 10.56 -5.64 -4.13
N ARG A 230 11.21 -6.59 -3.48
CA ARG A 230 12.67 -6.68 -3.46
C ARG A 230 13.23 -7.19 -4.79
N ALA A 231 12.41 -7.87 -5.61
CA ALA A 231 12.76 -8.26 -6.96
C ALA A 231 12.70 -7.07 -7.94
N LEU A 232 13.42 -7.15 -9.05
CA LEU A 232 13.36 -6.15 -10.10
C LEU A 232 12.01 -6.18 -10.81
N ILE A 233 11.21 -5.14 -10.62
CA ILE A 233 9.89 -4.98 -11.23
C ILE A 233 9.73 -3.59 -11.88
N PRO A 234 9.04 -3.48 -13.03
CA PRO A 234 8.49 -4.59 -13.82
C PRO A 234 9.59 -5.39 -14.52
N HIS A 235 9.32 -6.66 -14.76
CA HIS A 235 10.24 -7.48 -15.56
C HIS A 235 10.21 -7.03 -17.02
N SER A 236 11.38 -7.01 -17.67
CA SER A 236 11.48 -6.74 -19.11
C SER A 236 11.24 -8.02 -19.90
N LYS A 237 10.63 -7.91 -21.09
CA LYS A 237 10.50 -9.03 -22.03
C LYS A 237 11.87 -9.62 -22.45
N THR A 238 12.93 -8.81 -22.41
CA THR A 238 14.30 -9.25 -22.73
C THR A 238 14.98 -10.02 -21.61
N GLY A 239 14.37 -10.10 -20.41
CA GLY A 239 14.98 -10.71 -19.23
C GLY A 239 15.99 -9.82 -18.50
N THR A 240 16.31 -8.64 -19.05
CA THR A 240 17.30 -7.70 -18.51
C THR A 240 16.65 -6.37 -18.11
N ALA A 241 17.21 -5.68 -17.11
CA ALA A 241 16.75 -4.34 -16.74
C ALA A 241 16.81 -3.42 -17.97
N SER A 242 15.71 -2.77 -18.30
CA SER A 242 15.70 -1.82 -19.42
C SER A 242 16.41 -0.52 -19.01
N CYS A 243 17.41 -0.10 -19.78
CA CYS A 243 18.11 1.16 -19.54
C CYS A 243 17.22 2.40 -19.78
N THR A 244 16.10 2.25 -20.48
CA THR A 244 15.17 3.35 -20.81
C THR A 244 13.93 3.37 -19.93
N PHE A 245 13.67 2.30 -19.16
CA PHE A 245 12.52 2.24 -18.28
C PHE A 245 12.86 2.91 -16.93
N PRO A 246 12.06 3.86 -16.45
CA PRO A 246 12.32 4.53 -15.18
C PRO A 246 11.87 3.64 -14.02
N TYR A 247 12.72 2.70 -13.61
CA TYR A 247 12.52 1.92 -12.39
C TYR A 247 12.44 2.86 -11.18
N LEU A 248 11.56 2.55 -10.23
CA LEU A 248 11.29 3.41 -9.08
C LEU A 248 11.75 2.72 -7.80
N LEU A 249 12.59 3.40 -7.04
CA LEU A 249 13.05 3.05 -5.70
C LEU A 249 12.11 3.64 -4.66
N HIS A 250 11.55 2.81 -3.79
CA HIS A 250 10.76 3.26 -2.63
C HIS A 250 11.64 3.83 -1.52
N LEU A 251 11.26 4.99 -0.97
CA LEU A 251 12.07 5.75 -0.01
C LEU A 251 11.70 5.51 1.47
N GLY A 252 10.88 4.50 1.82
CA GLY A 252 10.65 4.13 3.23
C GLY A 252 9.85 5.12 4.08
N LEU A 253 9.61 6.34 3.59
CA LEU A 253 8.80 7.37 4.25
C LEU A 253 7.31 7.01 4.18
N GLN A 254 6.64 6.96 5.34
CA GLN A 254 5.26 6.53 5.39
C GLN A 254 4.32 7.61 5.95
N CYS A 255 3.39 8.12 5.14
CA CYS A 255 2.43 9.16 5.55
C CYS A 255 1.00 8.61 5.56
N TYR A 256 0.47 8.34 6.75
CA TYR A 256 -0.83 7.69 6.95
C TYR A 256 -1.93 8.67 7.31
N ASP A 257 -3.16 8.33 6.94
CA ASP A 257 -4.34 8.84 7.60
C ASP A 257 -4.33 8.37 9.06
N ALA A 258 -4.48 9.30 10.01
CA ALA A 258 -4.35 8.99 11.44
C ALA A 258 -5.39 7.96 11.91
N ASP A 259 -6.62 8.01 11.38
CA ASP A 259 -7.68 7.06 11.77
C ASP A 259 -7.38 5.65 11.25
N PHE A 260 -6.57 5.53 10.19
CA PHE A 260 -6.17 4.24 9.62
C PHE A 260 -5.11 3.51 10.47
N LEU A 261 -4.31 4.20 11.28
CA LEU A 261 -3.26 3.54 12.08
C LEU A 261 -3.82 2.52 13.07
N ASP A 262 -5.00 2.79 13.65
CA ASP A 262 -5.69 1.83 14.51
C ASP A 262 -6.17 0.60 13.74
N VAL A 263 -6.65 0.81 12.50
CA VAL A 263 -7.02 -0.28 11.59
C VAL A 263 -5.78 -1.10 11.23
N TYR A 264 -4.66 -0.46 10.87
CA TYR A 264 -3.41 -1.12 10.51
C TYR A 264 -2.91 -2.07 11.60
N CYS A 265 -3.00 -1.66 12.87
CA CYS A 265 -2.58 -2.48 14.02
C CYS A 265 -3.49 -3.70 14.26
N GLN A 266 -4.72 -3.69 13.73
CA GLN A 266 -5.66 -4.81 13.82
C GLN A 266 -5.58 -5.75 12.62
N LEU A 267 -5.01 -5.29 11.49
CA LEU A 267 -4.80 -6.13 10.32
C LEU A 267 -3.80 -7.24 10.65
N LYS A 268 -4.19 -8.48 10.37
CA LYS A 268 -3.31 -9.64 10.47
C LYS A 268 -2.19 -9.55 9.43
N PRO A 269 -1.02 -10.15 9.70
CA PRO A 269 0.01 -10.31 8.68
C PRO A 269 -0.55 -11.00 7.43
N THR A 270 -0.13 -10.54 6.25
CA THR A 270 -0.62 -11.04 4.97
C THR A 270 0.47 -11.79 4.20
N PRO A 271 0.11 -12.72 3.28
CA PRO A 271 1.08 -13.54 2.57
C PRO A 271 2.20 -12.76 1.86
N LEU A 272 1.89 -11.70 1.09
CA LEU A 272 2.92 -10.95 0.38
C LEU A 272 3.77 -10.11 1.33
N GLN A 273 3.17 -9.54 2.38
CA GLN A 273 3.92 -8.87 3.46
C GLN A 273 4.97 -9.80 4.07
N MET A 274 4.59 -11.04 4.40
CA MET A 274 5.49 -12.00 5.04
C MET A 274 6.58 -12.50 4.07
N GLU A 275 6.24 -12.74 2.82
CA GLU A 275 7.20 -13.24 1.80
C GLU A 275 8.24 -12.18 1.44
N GLU A 276 7.81 -10.94 1.20
CA GLU A 276 8.71 -9.84 0.83
C GLU A 276 9.34 -9.15 2.04
N ASP A 277 8.84 -9.38 3.26
CA ASP A 277 9.19 -8.63 4.46
C ASP A 277 9.04 -7.11 4.24
N LEU A 278 7.84 -6.70 3.80
CA LEU A 278 7.48 -5.30 3.45
C LEU A 278 6.12 -4.92 4.04
N GLU A 279 6.13 -4.08 5.08
CA GLU A 279 4.95 -3.63 5.82
C GLU A 279 3.84 -3.04 4.94
N GLN A 280 4.21 -2.26 3.92
CA GLN A 280 3.26 -1.61 3.03
C GLN A 280 2.43 -2.59 2.19
N LEU A 281 2.88 -3.85 2.02
CA LEU A 281 2.09 -4.86 1.31
C LEU A 281 0.87 -5.29 2.11
N LYS A 282 0.90 -5.21 3.44
CA LYS A 282 -0.29 -5.41 4.28
C LYS A 282 -1.41 -4.44 3.92
N VAL A 283 -1.06 -3.21 3.55
CA VAL A 283 -2.01 -2.18 3.11
C VAL A 283 -2.58 -2.54 1.73
N VAL A 284 -1.72 -2.89 0.78
CA VAL A 284 -2.12 -3.24 -0.60
C VAL A 284 -3.00 -4.50 -0.63
N GLU A 285 -2.61 -5.57 0.09
CA GLU A 285 -3.34 -6.84 0.11
C GLU A 285 -4.74 -6.74 0.73
N ASN A 286 -4.94 -5.81 1.66
CA ASN A 286 -6.26 -5.53 2.22
C ASN A 286 -7.11 -4.56 1.37
N GLY A 287 -6.65 -4.21 0.16
CA GLY A 287 -7.40 -3.42 -0.82
C GLY A 287 -7.36 -1.90 -0.58
N TYR A 288 -6.50 -1.43 0.30
CA TYR A 288 -6.32 0.00 0.56
C TYR A 288 -5.39 0.65 -0.46
N LYS A 289 -5.67 1.90 -0.79
CA LYS A 289 -4.91 2.66 -1.79
C LYS A 289 -3.75 3.42 -1.15
N ILE A 290 -2.60 3.36 -1.83
CA ILE A 290 -1.39 4.09 -1.46
C ILE A 290 -1.07 5.10 -2.57
N LYS A 291 -1.06 6.39 -2.25
CA LYS A 291 -0.66 7.46 -3.18
C LYS A 291 0.86 7.57 -3.22
N VAL A 292 1.43 7.65 -4.40
CA VAL A 292 2.89 7.71 -4.59
C VAL A 292 3.26 9.01 -5.29
N ILE A 293 4.27 9.70 -4.76
CA ILE A 293 4.91 10.83 -5.45
C ILE A 293 6.30 10.44 -5.93
N THR A 294 6.71 10.99 -7.06
CA THR A 294 8.09 10.85 -7.56
C THR A 294 8.90 12.07 -7.14
N VAL A 295 10.07 11.83 -6.57
CA VAL A 295 11.04 12.86 -6.15
C VAL A 295 12.42 12.55 -6.74
N HIS A 296 13.30 13.54 -6.77
CA HIS A 296 14.70 13.36 -7.14
C HIS A 296 15.54 13.37 -5.86
N HIS A 297 15.63 12.21 -5.22
CA HIS A 297 16.37 12.03 -3.98
C HIS A 297 17.35 10.88 -4.12
N ASP A 298 18.61 11.13 -3.79
CA ASP A 298 19.58 10.05 -3.65
C ASP A 298 19.30 9.35 -2.32
N ALA A 299 18.66 8.18 -2.38
CA ALA A 299 18.30 7.42 -1.19
C ALA A 299 19.56 6.95 -0.46
N HIS A 300 19.75 7.46 0.75
CA HIS A 300 20.93 7.24 1.58
C HIS A 300 20.52 6.95 3.03
N GLY A 301 19.95 5.76 3.24
CA GLY A 301 19.74 5.22 4.59
C GLY A 301 21.03 4.63 5.14
N VAL A 302 21.18 4.66 6.47
CA VAL A 302 22.23 3.91 7.17
C VAL A 302 21.61 2.59 7.57
N ASP A 303 22.20 1.43 7.26
CA ASP A 303 21.68 0.12 7.71
C ASP A 303 22.74 -0.74 8.42
N SER A 304 24.00 -0.42 8.15
CA SER A 304 25.19 -1.03 8.72
C SER A 304 26.16 0.06 9.19
N PRO A 305 27.13 -0.28 10.07
CA PRO A 305 28.18 0.66 10.46
C PRO A 305 28.99 1.20 9.27
N GLY A 306 29.15 0.42 8.19
CA GLY A 306 29.89 0.82 6.99
C GLY A 306 29.21 1.94 6.19
N ASP A 307 27.89 2.12 6.35
CA ASP A 307 27.15 3.16 5.64
C ASP A 307 27.42 4.56 6.20
N VAL A 308 27.83 4.66 7.47
CA VAL A 308 28.12 5.95 8.13
C VAL A 308 29.16 6.75 7.35
N ALA A 309 30.28 6.12 6.97
CA ALA A 309 31.33 6.78 6.21
C ALA A 309 30.84 7.32 4.85
N SER A 310 29.93 6.57 4.20
CA SER A 310 29.32 7.01 2.93
C SER A 310 28.42 8.24 3.14
N ILE A 311 27.64 8.26 4.22
CA ILE A 311 26.82 9.43 4.59
C ILE A 311 27.70 10.64 4.90
N GLU A 312 28.77 10.46 5.66
CA GLU A 312 29.69 11.54 6.01
C GLU A 312 30.35 12.14 4.76
N GLU A 313 30.75 11.31 3.79
CA GLU A 313 31.27 11.79 2.50
C GLU A 313 30.24 12.63 1.73
N ILE A 314 28.98 12.15 1.68
CA ILE A 314 27.89 12.89 1.04
C ILE A 314 27.64 14.23 1.75
N MET A 315 27.63 14.23 3.08
CA MET A 315 27.48 15.44 3.89
C MET A 315 28.58 16.45 3.60
N HIS A 316 29.84 16.01 3.56
CA HIS A 316 30.97 16.86 3.19
C HIS A 316 30.82 17.45 1.79
N ARG A 317 30.44 16.64 0.78
CA ARG A 317 30.19 17.14 -0.58
C ARG A 317 29.05 18.16 -0.63
N LYS A 318 28.04 18.03 0.25
CA LYS A 318 26.92 18.96 0.38
C LYS A 318 27.23 20.16 1.30
N GLY A 319 28.44 20.28 1.84
CA GLY A 319 28.84 21.35 2.76
C GLY A 319 28.13 21.29 4.12
N ILE A 320 27.68 20.11 4.53
CA ILE A 320 27.02 19.87 5.82
C ILE A 320 28.10 19.46 6.84
N SER A 321 28.13 20.16 7.98
CA SER A 321 28.98 19.85 9.14
C SER A 321 28.20 19.16 10.25
#